data_AF-A0A4Z0ZAI6-F1
#
_entry.id   AF-A0A4Z0ZAI6-F1
#
_cell.length_a   1.000
_cell.length_b   1.000
_cell.length_c   1.000
_cell.angle_alpha   90.00
_cell.angle_beta   90.00
_cell.angle_gamma   90.00
#
_symmetry.space_group_name_H-M   'P 1'
#
loop_
_entity.id
_entity.type
_entity.pdbx_description
1 polymer ?
#
loop_
_entity_poly.entity_id
_entity_poly.type
_entity_poly.pdbx_seq_one_letter_code
_entity_poly.pdbx_strand_id
1 'polypeptide(L)'
;MGFFTSLAGIAAPLFLIASPVLSYADQAISMHRAKSSAGFSLDIPLIMLVASMFRIFYYPGAKYDVALLVQSFFNIFMQVILLKIALDHRPASSSRGGDAAIPFAGSQDGLSGLRRPYNFWQWRSPKP
;
A
#
# COMPACT_ATOMS: atom_id res chain seq x y z
N MET A 1 -6.66 -32.53 20.84
CA MET A 1 -6.25 -32.06 19.50
C MET A 1 -7.35 -31.32 18.73
N GLY A 2 -8.65 -31.41 19.06
CA GLY A 2 -9.73 -30.79 18.25
C GLY A 2 -10.02 -29.29 18.49
N PHE A 3 -9.69 -28.74 19.67
CA PHE A 3 -9.96 -27.33 19.99
C PHE A 3 -9.17 -26.38 19.09
N PHE A 4 -7.86 -26.60 18.94
CA PHE A 4 -7.00 -25.77 18.10
C PHE A 4 -7.41 -25.82 16.62
N THR A 5 -7.79 -26.99 16.11
CA THR A 5 -8.27 -27.13 14.72
C THR A 5 -9.60 -26.40 14.51
N SER A 6 -10.51 -26.45 15.47
CA SER A 6 -11.80 -25.77 15.38
C SER A 6 -11.64 -24.25 15.46
N LEU A 7 -10.77 -23.78 16.36
CA LEU A 7 -10.41 -22.36 16.47
C LEU A 7 -9.73 -21.86 15.19
N ALA A 8 -8.78 -22.61 14.66
CA ALA A 8 -8.09 -22.28 13.42
C ALA A 8 -9.06 -22.25 12.22
N GLY A 9 -10.03 -23.17 12.15
CA GLY A 9 -11.05 -23.19 11.10
C GLY A 9 -11.92 -21.94 11.05
N ILE A 10 -12.14 -21.27 12.18
CA ILE A 10 -12.89 -20.01 12.26
C ILE A 10 -11.96 -18.80 12.10
N ALA A 11 -10.80 -18.82 12.76
CA ALA A 11 -9.88 -17.69 12.80
C ALA A 11 -9.18 -17.44 11.44
N ALA A 12 -8.79 -18.51 10.73
CA ALA A 12 -8.07 -18.41 9.47
C ALA A 12 -8.85 -17.63 8.38
N PRO A 13 -10.11 -17.98 8.04
CA PRO A 13 -10.85 -17.25 7.01
C PRO A 13 -11.12 -15.78 7.41
N LEU A 14 -11.41 -15.52 8.69
CA LEU A 14 -11.57 -14.15 9.19
C LEU A 14 -10.28 -13.34 9.04
N PHE A 15 -9.14 -13.93 9.39
CA PHE A 15 -7.84 -13.29 9.23
C PHE A 15 -7.51 -13.02 7.76
N LEU A 16 -7.80 -13.96 6.86
CA LEU A 16 -7.61 -13.77 5.42
C LEU A 16 -8.46 -12.60 4.90
N ILE A 17 -9.75 -12.55 5.26
CA ILE A 17 -10.65 -11.48 4.83
C ILE A 17 -10.21 -10.12 5.38
N ALA A 18 -9.77 -10.06 6.64
CA ALA A 18 -9.33 -8.83 7.30
C ALA A 18 -7.90 -8.40 6.90
N SER A 19 -7.08 -9.29 6.35
CA SER A 19 -5.67 -9.04 6.06
C SER A 19 -5.41 -7.77 5.20
N PRO A 20 -6.12 -7.54 4.08
CA PRO A 20 -5.93 -6.32 3.29
C PRO A 20 -6.31 -5.06 4.08
N VAL A 21 -7.40 -5.14 4.85
CA VAL A 21 -7.87 -4.03 5.68
C VAL A 21 -6.79 -3.62 6.67
N LEU A 22 -6.25 -4.58 7.42
CA LEU A 22 -5.24 -4.31 8.44
C LEU A 22 -3.91 -3.84 7.83
N SER A 23 -3.46 -4.42 6.72
CA SER A 23 -2.19 -4.04 6.08
C SER A 23 -2.21 -2.65 5.48
N TYR A 24 -3.32 -2.26 4.83
CA TYR A 24 -3.39 -0.99 4.10
C TYR A 24 -3.97 0.15 4.94
N ALA A 25 -4.69 -0.13 6.02
CA ALA A 25 -5.22 0.91 6.90
C ALA A 25 -4.10 1.77 7.52
N ASP A 26 -3.02 1.16 7.99
CA ASP A 26 -1.90 1.91 8.57
C ASP A 26 -1.22 2.80 7.53
N GLN A 27 -1.03 2.29 6.31
CA GLN A 27 -0.49 3.08 5.19
C GLN A 27 -1.41 4.25 4.82
N ALA A 28 -2.72 4.01 4.76
CA ALA A 28 -3.71 5.05 4.48
C ALA A 28 -3.71 6.15 5.56
N ILE A 29 -3.65 5.76 6.84
CA ILE A 29 -3.60 6.69 7.97
C ILE A 29 -2.30 7.49 7.95
N SER A 30 -1.17 6.83 7.70
CA SER A 30 0.13 7.48 7.60
C SER A 30 0.14 8.54 6.51
N MET A 31 -0.32 8.22 5.30
CA MET A 31 -0.42 9.20 4.20
C MET A 31 -1.40 10.34 4.52
N HIS A 32 -2.54 10.01 5.11
CA HIS A 32 -3.54 11.03 5.48
C HIS A 32 -3.04 11.98 6.57
N ARG A 33 -2.27 11.49 7.55
CA ARG A 33 -1.66 12.30 8.61
C ARG A 33 -0.48 13.12 8.11
N ALA A 34 0.38 12.53 7.27
CA ALA A 34 1.52 13.20 6.67
C ALA A 34 1.12 14.25 5.63
N LYS A 35 -0.15 14.21 5.16
CA LYS A 35 -0.67 15.06 4.07
C LYS A 35 0.17 15.01 2.81
N SER A 36 0.87 13.90 2.60
CA SER A 36 1.76 13.68 1.47
C SER A 36 1.80 12.20 1.13
N SER A 37 1.74 11.90 -0.17
CA SER A 37 2.00 10.56 -0.72
C SER A 37 3.43 10.44 -1.27
N ALA A 38 4.35 11.33 -0.89
CA ALA A 38 5.74 11.27 -1.34
C ALA A 38 6.39 9.92 -0.98
N GLY A 39 6.99 9.25 -1.97
CA GLY A 39 7.63 7.94 -1.78
C GLY A 39 6.66 6.74 -1.84
N PHE A 40 5.34 6.96 -1.89
CA PHE A 40 4.36 5.91 -2.12
C PHE A 40 4.21 5.63 -3.62
N SER A 41 4.28 4.36 -4.02
CA SER A 41 4.05 3.97 -5.42
C SER A 41 2.56 3.76 -5.69
N LEU A 42 2.00 4.57 -6.58
CA LEU A 42 0.61 4.44 -7.05
C LEU A 42 0.41 3.17 -7.92
N ASP A 43 1.49 2.58 -8.41
CA ASP A 43 1.43 1.38 -9.26
C ASP A 43 1.09 0.14 -8.43
N ILE A 44 1.54 0.08 -7.16
CA ILE A 44 1.30 -1.07 -6.28
C ILE A 44 -0.21 -1.28 -6.02
N PRO A 45 -1.00 -0.25 -5.62
CA PRO A 45 -2.45 -0.38 -5.52
C PRO A 45 -3.12 -0.76 -6.83
N LEU A 46 -2.63 -0.20 -7.95
CA LEU A 46 -3.20 -0.44 -9.27
C LEU A 46 -3.08 -1.91 -9.68
N ILE A 47 -1.88 -2.50 -9.57
CA ILE A 47 -1.67 -3.92 -9.90
C ILE A 47 -2.48 -4.83 -8.97
N MET A 48 -2.62 -4.47 -7.69
CA MET A 48 -3.40 -5.25 -6.72
C MET A 48 -4.89 -5.20 -7.02
N LEU A 49 -5.39 -4.06 -7.48
CA LEU A 49 -6.78 -3.88 -7.89
C LEU A 49 -7.08 -4.73 -9.13
N VAL A 50 -6.22 -4.67 -10.15
CA VAL A 50 -6.35 -5.51 -11.36
C VAL A 50 -6.28 -7.00 -11.02
N ALA A 51 -5.32 -7.42 -10.18
CA ALA A 51 -5.20 -8.80 -9.74
C ALA A 51 -6.47 -9.30 -9.01
N SER A 52 -7.11 -8.43 -8.22
CA SER A 52 -8.35 -8.78 -7.51
C SER A 52 -9.54 -8.87 -8.45
N MET A 53 -9.60 -8.03 -9.49
CA MET A 53 -10.61 -8.15 -10.55
C MET A 53 -10.49 -9.49 -11.29
N PHE A 54 -9.25 -9.90 -11.65
CA PHE A 54 -9.03 -11.20 -12.29
C PHE A 54 -9.45 -12.36 -11.39
N ARG A 55 -9.22 -12.29 -10.07
CA ARG A 55 -9.71 -13.30 -9.14
C ARG A 55 -11.23 -13.44 -9.18
N ILE A 56 -11.96 -12.32 -9.15
CA ILE A 56 -13.42 -12.34 -9.22
C ILE A 56 -13.90 -12.95 -10.54
N PHE A 57 -13.31 -12.57 -11.67
CA PHE A 57 -13.67 -13.13 -12.98
C PHE A 57 -13.28 -14.59 -13.17
N TYR A 58 -12.26 -15.07 -12.45
CA TYR A 58 -11.83 -16.47 -12.47
C TYR A 58 -12.75 -17.38 -11.66
N TYR A 59 -13.44 -16.85 -10.65
CA TYR A 59 -14.27 -17.64 -9.73
C TYR A 59 -15.38 -18.48 -10.41
N PRO A 60 -16.12 -18.00 -11.43
CA PRO A 60 -17.08 -18.84 -12.14
C PRO A 60 -16.43 -20.01 -12.90
N GLY A 61 -15.19 -19.83 -13.38
CA GLY A 61 -14.44 -20.86 -14.11
C GLY A 61 -13.84 -21.92 -13.19
N ALA A 62 -13.36 -21.52 -12.02
CA ALA A 62 -12.90 -22.43 -10.98
C ALA A 62 -13.27 -21.88 -9.61
N LYS A 63 -14.25 -22.53 -8.96
CA LYS A 63 -14.72 -22.18 -7.62
C LYS A 63 -13.62 -22.52 -6.60
N TYR A 64 -12.90 -21.49 -6.16
CA TYR A 64 -11.96 -21.57 -5.05
C TYR A 64 -12.66 -21.17 -3.73
N ASP A 65 -11.91 -21.15 -2.63
CA ASP A 65 -12.44 -20.81 -1.30
C ASP A 65 -13.18 -19.46 -1.30
N VAL A 66 -14.41 -19.46 -0.78
CA VAL A 66 -15.26 -18.28 -0.65
C VAL A 66 -14.59 -17.21 0.22
N ALA A 67 -13.78 -17.60 1.23
CA ALA A 67 -13.03 -16.65 2.04
C ALA A 67 -12.09 -15.78 1.19
N LEU A 68 -11.42 -16.37 0.19
CA LEU A 68 -10.55 -15.65 -0.74
C LEU A 68 -11.35 -14.76 -1.69
N LEU A 69 -12.57 -15.16 -2.05
CA LEU A 69 -13.45 -14.36 -2.89
C LEU A 69 -13.90 -13.10 -2.13
N VAL A 70 -14.38 -13.27 -0.90
CA VAL A 70 -14.73 -12.15 -0.02
C VAL A 70 -13.51 -11.27 0.23
N GLN A 71 -12.36 -11.85 0.52
CA GLN A 71 -11.07 -11.15 0.68
C GLN A 71 -10.73 -10.28 -0.53
N SER A 72 -11.02 -10.73 -1.76
CA SER A 72 -10.78 -9.94 -2.98
C SER A 72 -11.65 -8.68 -3.07
N PHE A 73 -12.91 -8.73 -2.64
CA PHE A 73 -13.78 -7.55 -2.58
C PHE A 73 -13.30 -6.54 -1.54
N PHE A 74 -12.93 -7.00 -0.34
CA PHE A 74 -12.33 -6.15 0.69
C PHE A 74 -11.01 -5.53 0.24
N ASN A 75 -10.19 -6.30 -0.50
CA ASN A 75 -8.96 -5.78 -1.07
C ASN A 75 -9.24 -4.67 -2.09
N ILE A 76 -10.18 -4.86 -3.03
CA ILE A 76 -10.56 -3.81 -4.00
C ILE A 76 -11.00 -2.55 -3.27
N PHE A 77 -11.90 -2.67 -2.30
CA PHE A 77 -12.38 -1.55 -1.51
C PHE A 77 -11.23 -0.77 -0.85
N MET A 78 -10.31 -1.49 -0.20
CA MET A 78 -9.16 -0.88 0.43
C MET A 78 -8.19 -0.24 -0.55
N GLN A 79 -7.91 -0.88 -1.69
CA GLN A 79 -7.03 -0.30 -2.71
C GLN A 79 -7.62 0.98 -3.31
N VAL A 80 -8.94 1.04 -3.49
CA VAL A 80 -9.61 2.27 -3.96
C VAL A 80 -9.47 3.40 -2.94
N ILE A 81 -9.67 3.11 -1.64
CA ILE A 81 -9.48 4.10 -0.57
C ILE A 81 -8.04 4.59 -0.52
N LEU A 82 -7.08 3.66 -0.53
CA LEU A 82 -5.65 3.96 -0.48
C LEU A 82 -5.23 4.81 -1.68
N LEU A 83 -5.70 4.44 -2.88
CA LEU A 83 -5.45 5.20 -4.10
C LEU A 83 -6.07 6.59 -4.05
N LYS A 84 -7.30 6.73 -3.54
CA LYS A 84 -7.93 8.04 -3.35
C LYS A 84 -7.08 8.92 -2.43
N ILE A 85 -6.73 8.42 -1.24
CA ILE A 85 -5.93 9.17 -0.26
C ILE A 85 -4.57 9.57 -0.86
N ALA A 86 -3.94 8.66 -1.61
CA ALA A 86 -2.67 8.93 -2.25
C ALA A 86 -2.77 9.99 -3.37
N LEU A 87 -3.86 9.98 -4.15
CA LEU A 87 -4.10 10.99 -5.18
C LEU A 87 -4.45 12.36 -4.58
N ASP A 88 -5.24 12.39 -3.51
CA ASP A 88 -5.63 13.62 -2.80
C ASP A 88 -4.42 14.33 -2.17
N HIS A 89 -3.43 13.56 -1.71
CA HIS A 89 -2.21 14.07 -1.08
C HIS A 89 -0.98 13.97 -2.00
N ARG A 90 -1.20 13.91 -3.32
CA ARG A 90 -0.10 13.77 -4.27
C ARG A 90 0.76 15.05 -4.27
N PRO A 91 2.06 14.97 -3.94
CA PRO A 91 2.94 16.12 -4.06
C PRO A 91 2.99 16.59 -5.52
N ALA A 92 3.14 17.90 -5.74
CA ALA A 92 3.19 18.48 -7.07
C ALA A 92 4.20 17.72 -7.95
N SER A 93 3.79 17.38 -9.17
CA SER A 93 4.55 16.52 -10.07
C SER A 93 5.98 17.01 -10.28
N SER A 94 6.92 16.08 -10.38
CA SER A 94 8.34 16.35 -10.66
C SER A 94 8.58 17.18 -11.92
N SER A 95 7.64 17.16 -12.87
CA SER A 95 7.62 18.03 -14.07
C SER A 95 7.48 19.52 -13.79
N ARG A 96 7.10 19.91 -12.56
CA ARG A 96 6.98 21.31 -12.11
C ARG A 96 8.06 21.72 -11.10
N GLY A 97 9.08 20.90 -10.87
CA GLY A 97 10.13 21.18 -9.88
C GLY A 97 9.68 21.05 -8.42
N GLY A 98 8.56 20.37 -8.15
CA GLY A 98 8.09 20.09 -6.79
C GLY A 98 8.84 18.92 -6.13
N ASP A 99 8.68 18.78 -4.81
CA ASP A 99 9.37 17.81 -3.93
C ASP A 99 9.32 16.33 -4.40
N ALA A 100 8.43 15.99 -5.35
CA ALA A 100 8.39 14.70 -6.03
C ALA A 100 9.58 14.45 -6.98
N ALA A 101 10.35 15.49 -7.36
CA ALA A 101 11.52 15.39 -8.21
C ALA A 101 12.76 14.82 -7.49
N ILE A 102 12.74 14.79 -6.16
CA ILE A 102 13.84 14.26 -5.36
C ILE A 102 13.43 12.88 -4.84
N PRO A 103 13.85 11.78 -5.48
CA PRO A 103 13.63 10.46 -4.91
C PRO A 103 14.25 10.44 -3.51
N PHE A 104 13.51 9.95 -2.51
CA PHE A 104 13.91 9.83 -1.11
C PHE A 104 13.94 11.13 -0.26
N ALA A 105 13.27 12.21 -0.65
CA ALA A 105 13.15 13.42 0.20
C ALA A 105 12.59 13.10 1.60
N GLY A 106 11.59 12.21 1.69
CA GLY A 106 11.00 11.78 2.96
C GLY A 106 11.90 10.91 3.85
N SER A 107 13.07 10.44 3.36
CA SER A 107 14.03 9.68 4.17
C SER A 107 15.24 10.52 4.63
N GLN A 108 15.26 11.83 4.37
CA GLN A 108 16.29 12.71 4.94
C GLN A 108 16.11 12.91 6.45
N ASP A 109 14.89 12.74 6.98
CA ASP A 109 14.61 12.81 8.42
C ASP A 109 14.80 11.44 9.11
N GLY A 110 15.99 10.88 8.98
CA GLY A 110 16.38 9.68 9.73
C GLY A 110 16.69 10.00 11.19
N LEU A 111 15.71 9.87 12.09
CA LEU A 111 15.80 9.74 13.58
C LEU A 111 16.65 10.75 14.40
N SER A 112 17.36 11.67 13.76
CA SER A 112 18.11 12.79 14.36
C SER A 112 18.70 13.57 13.19
N GLY A 113 18.74 14.89 13.24
CA GLY A 113 19.33 15.75 12.19
C GLY A 113 20.84 15.58 11.98
N LEU A 114 21.39 14.39 12.19
CA LEU A 114 22.76 14.01 11.88
C LEU A 114 22.96 14.00 10.36
N ARG A 115 23.51 15.11 9.87
CA ARG A 115 24.05 15.21 8.52
C ARG A 115 25.07 14.09 8.32
N ARG A 116 24.75 13.13 7.44
CA ARG A 116 25.59 11.94 7.18
C ARG A 116 27.00 12.38 6.78
N PRO A 117 28.07 11.86 7.40
CA PRO A 117 29.42 12.24 7.07
C PRO A 117 29.73 11.95 5.59
N TYR A 118 30.42 12.89 4.93
CA TYR A 118 30.88 12.80 3.54
C TYR A 118 29.82 12.72 2.44
N ASN A 119 28.55 13.05 2.70
CA ASN A 119 27.47 12.98 1.68
C ASN A 119 27.42 11.60 0.98
N PHE A 120 27.77 10.53 1.70
CA PHE A 120 27.86 9.21 1.12
C PHE A 120 26.48 8.77 0.62
N TRP A 121 26.46 8.16 -0.57
CA TRP A 121 25.27 7.51 -1.13
C TRP A 121 24.07 8.46 -1.39
N GLN A 122 24.34 9.68 -1.86
CA GLN A 122 23.31 10.59 -2.35
C GLN A 122 23.04 10.34 -3.84
N TRP A 123 21.78 10.09 -4.19
CA TRP A 123 21.33 10.10 -5.58
C TRP A 123 21.43 11.53 -6.12
N ARG A 124 22.10 11.72 -7.27
CA ARG A 124 22.30 13.06 -7.84
C ARG A 124 20.95 13.68 -8.18
N SER A 125 20.68 14.87 -7.67
CA SER A 125 19.52 15.67 -8.10
C SER A 125 19.63 15.95 -9.60
N PRO A 126 18.54 15.78 -10.39
CA PRO A 126 18.52 16.24 -11.77
C PRO A 126 18.84 17.75 -11.76
N LYS A 127 19.92 18.15 -12.44
CA LYS A 127 20.22 19.57 -12.64
C LYS A 127 19.14 20.20 -13.53
N PRO A 128 18.80 21.49 -13.31
CA PRO A 128 17.83 22.21 -14.13
C PRO A 128 18.26 22.32 -15.59
#